data_AF-A0AAW3WTV8-F1
#
_entry.id   AF-A0AAW3WTV8-F1
#
_cell.length_a   1.000
_cell.length_b   1.000
_cell.length_c   1.000
_cell.angle_alpha   90.00
_cell.angle_beta   90.00
_cell.angle_gamma   90.00
#
_symmetry.space_group_name_H-M   'P 1'
#
loop_
_entity.id
_entity.type
_entity.pdbx_description
1 polymer ?
#
loop_
_entity_poly.entity_id
_entity_poly.type
_entity_poly.pdbx_seq_one_letter_code
_entity_poly.pdbx_strand_id
1 'polypeptide(L)' 'MFDSQKNHVGSVGQDGQLYARVTEDKGQLIVKCGESSEMQRTVGHILMSKAKNSPAMTIQVFGAICQ' A
#
# COMPACT_ATOMS: atom_id res chain seq x y z
N MET A 1 8.34 -0.12 -2.11
CA MET A 1 7.23 0.63 -1.46
C MET A 1 7.43 0.57 0.04
N PHE A 2 7.19 1.66 0.76
CA PHE A 2 7.59 1.78 2.17
C PHE A 2 6.45 2.24 3.07
N ASP A 3 6.39 1.73 4.30
CA ASP A 3 5.47 2.23 5.34
C ASP A 3 6.06 3.44 6.11
N SER A 4 5.32 3.95 7.09
CA SER A 4 5.70 5.11 7.92
C SER A 4 7.02 4.90 8.69
N GLN A 5 7.33 3.66 9.05
CA GLN A 5 8.58 3.26 9.72
C GLN A 5 9.71 2.96 8.73
N LYS A 6 9.51 3.23 7.44
CA LYS A 6 10.46 3.00 6.34
C LYS A 6 10.78 1.52 6.08
N ASN A 7 9.94 0.57 6.52
CA ASN A 7 10.13 -0.82 6.12
C ASN A 7 9.67 -1.01 4.68
N HIS A 8 10.34 -1.90 3.95
CA HIS A 8 9.91 -2.27 2.62
C HIS A 8 8.73 -3.25 2.71
N VAL A 9 7.56 -2.82 2.25
CA VAL A 9 6.30 -3.55 2.44
C VAL A 9 5.67 -4.06 1.15
N GLY A 10 6.27 -3.76 -0.01
CA GLY A 10 5.64 -4.10 -1.28
C GLY A 10 6.36 -3.57 -2.52
N SER A 11 5.77 -3.87 -3.68
CA SER A 11 6.29 -3.52 -5.01
C SER A 11 5.24 -2.85 -5.89
N VAL A 12 5.70 -2.11 -6.89
CA VAL A 12 4.90 -1.55 -7.97
C VAL A 12 5.06 -2.47 -9.18
N GLY A 13 3.96 -3.01 -9.69
CA GLY A 13 3.90 -3.80 -10.92
C GLY A 13 3.68 -2.92 -12.15
N GLN A 14 3.49 -3.57 -13.30
CA GLN A 14 3.10 -2.89 -14.53
C GLN A 14 1.73 -2.21 -14.37
N ASP A 15 1.50 -1.15 -15.15
CA ASP A 15 0.26 -0.38 -15.14
C ASP A 15 -0.09 0.28 -13.78
N GLY A 16 0.92 0.46 -12.91
CA GLY A 16 0.72 1.11 -11.62
C GLY A 16 0.02 0.24 -10.57
N GLN A 17 -0.06 -1.08 -10.76
CA GLN A 17 -0.57 -1.99 -9.73
C GLN A 17 0.37 -2.01 -8.51
N LEU A 18 -0.20 -1.88 -7.32
CA LEU A 18 0.53 -1.83 -6.06
C LEU A 18 0.20 -3.09 -5.25
N TYR A 19 1.23 -3.86 -4.89
CA TYR A 19 1.10 -5.02 -4.00
C TYR A 19 1.86 -4.74 -2.72
N ALA A 20 1.13 -4.63 -1.59
CA ALA A 20 1.71 -4.32 -0.29
C ALA A 20 1.12 -5.19 0.81
N ARG A 21 1.96 -5.55 1.78
CA ARG A 21 1.54 -6.16 3.05
C ARG A 21 1.71 -5.15 4.17
N VAL A 22 0.60 -4.67 4.71
CA VAL A 22 0.57 -3.64 5.74
C VAL A 22 0.15 -4.24 7.09
N THR A 23 0.66 -3.65 8.17
CA THR A 23 0.30 -4.01 9.55
C THR A 23 -0.81 -3.12 10.11
N GLU A 24 -0.93 -1.90 9.61
CA GLU A 24 -1.96 -0.93 9.99
C GLU A 24 -3.15 -1.01 9.04
N ASP A 25 -4.37 -1.02 9.57
CA ASP A 25 -5.59 -1.04 8.76
C ASP A 25 -5.75 0.24 7.93
N LYS A 26 -5.26 1.38 8.42
CA LYS A 26 -5.27 2.66 7.69
C LYS A 26 -3.92 3.34 7.79
N GLY A 27 -3.43 3.86 6.68
CA GLY A 27 -2.15 4.56 6.67
C GLY A 27 -1.80 5.12 5.29
N GLN A 28 -0.52 5.42 5.12
CA GLN A 28 0.06 5.88 3.86
C GLN A 28 1.28 5.05 3.53
N LEU A 29 1.48 4.82 2.24
CA LEU A 29 2.63 4.15 1.67
C LEU A 29 3.42 5.14 0.81
N ILE A 30 4.73 5.10 0.95
CA ILE A 30 5.65 5.85 0.11
C ILE A 30 6.04 4.96 -1.08
N VAL A 31 5.68 5.40 -2.28
CA VAL A 31 5.98 4.74 -3.54
C VAL A 31 7.15 5.48 -4.18
N LYS A 32 8.29 4.80 -4.33
CA LYS A 32 9.42 5.31 -5.12
C LYS A 32 9.28 4.83 -6.55
N CYS A 33 9.19 5.75 -7.50
CA CYS A 33 9.05 5.47 -8.93
C CYS A 33 10.35 5.75 -9.73
N GLY A 34 11.46 6.04 -9.04
CA GLY A 34 12.76 6.27 -9.65
C GLY A 34 13.85 6.55 -8.61
N GLU A 35 15.05 6.91 -9.07
CA GLU A 35 16.25 7.04 -8.23
C GLU A 35 16.34 8.38 -7.49
N SER A 36 15.71 9.43 -8.01
CA SER A 36 15.72 10.75 -7.39
C SER A 36 14.78 10.82 -6.18
N SER A 37 15.15 11.62 -5.17
CA SER A 37 14.32 11.85 -3.99
C SER A 37 12.95 12.47 -4.31
N GLU A 38 12.86 13.20 -5.43
CA GLU A 38 11.65 13.83 -5.98
C GLU A 38 10.72 12.83 -6.67
N MET A 39 11.19 11.61 -6.97
CA MET A 39 10.40 10.54 -7.60
C MET A 39 9.73 9.66 -6.54
N GLN A 40 9.17 10.30 -5.52
CA GLN A 40 8.44 9.65 -4.44
C GLN A 40 7.02 10.22 -4.39
N ARG A 41 6.05 9.32 -4.27
CA ARG A 41 4.64 9.66 -4.17
C ARG A 41 4.02 8.98 -2.96
N THR A 42 2.97 9.55 -2.41
CA THR A 42 2.23 8.94 -1.31
C THR A 42 0.94 8.32 -1.81
N VAL A 43 0.61 7.15 -1.25
CA VAL A 43 -0.63 6.42 -1.54
C VAL A 43 -1.30 6.09 -0.21
N GLY A 44 -2.51 6.60 0.01
CA GLY A 44 -3.31 6.25 1.18
C GLY A 44 -3.93 4.86 1.04
N HIS A 45 -4.01 4.11 2.13
CA HIS A 45 -4.69 2.82 2.20
C HIS A 45 -5.70 2.77 3.35
N ILE A 46 -6.81 2.04 3.14
CA ILE A 46 -7.80 1.71 4.16
C ILE A 46 -8.24 0.26 3.92
N LEU A 47 -7.88 -0.64 4.82
CA LEU A 47 -8.37 -2.01 4.88
C LEU A 47 -9.73 -2.01 5.56
N MET A 48 -10.70 -2.67 4.93
CA MET A 48 -11.99 -2.91 5.56
C MET A 48 -11.80 -3.83 6.76
N SER A 49 -12.36 -3.43 7.90
CA SER A 49 -12.36 -4.22 9.13
C SER A 49 -12.97 -5.58 8.86
N LYS A 50 -12.28 -6.65 9.28
CA LYS A 50 -12.79 -8.01 9.11
C LYS A 50 -14.04 -8.20 9.98
N ALA A 51 -15.14 -8.67 9.41
CA ALA A 51 -16.26 -9.12 10.21
C ALA A 51 -15.83 -10.36 11.03
N LYS A 52 -16.21 -10.38 12.32
CA LYS A 52 -16.04 -11.53 13.22
C LYS A 52 -16.74 -12.73 12.56
N ASN A 53 -16.00 -13.73 12.08
CA ASN A 53 -16.42 -14.92 11.28
C ASN A 53 -16.31 -14.87 9.75
N SER A 54 -15.79 -13.81 9.12
CA SER A 54 -15.45 -13.94 7.68
C SER A 54 -14.15 -14.73 7.51
N PRO A 55 -14.07 -15.68 6.55
CA PRO A 55 -12.78 -16.28 6.19
C PRO A 55 -11.82 -15.14 5.89
N ALA A 56 -10.59 -15.23 6.41
CA ALA A 56 -9.61 -14.18 6.24
C ALA A 56 -9.41 -13.94 4.73
N MET A 57 -10.03 -12.91 4.19
CA MET A 57 -9.74 -12.47 2.83
C MET A 57 -8.28 -12.01 2.88
N THR A 58 -7.40 -12.83 2.30
CA THR A 58 -5.95 -12.67 2.44
C THR A 58 -5.44 -11.42 1.73
N ILE A 59 -6.21 -10.91 0.75
CA ILE A 59 -5.86 -9.74 -0.07
C ILE A 59 -7.14 -8.90 -0.26
N GLN A 60 -7.06 -7.60 0.00
CA GLN A 60 -8.08 -6.62 -0.38
C GLN A 60 -7.54 -5.80 -1.56
N VAL A 61 -8.38 -5.60 -2.58
CA VAL A 61 -8.04 -4.86 -3.79
C VAL A 61 -8.95 -3.65 -3.90
N PHE A 62 -8.35 -2.47 -4.04
CA PHE A 62 -9.07 -1.22 -4.21
C PHE A 62 -8.20 -0.23 -5.00
N GLY A 63 -8.83 0.75 -5.64
CA GLY A 63 -8.14 1.86 -6.29
C GLY A 63 -7.74 2.92 -5.26
N ALA A 64 -6.57 3.52 -5.46
CA ALA A 64 -6.08 4.63 -4.66
C ALA A 64 -5.45 5.70 -5.57
N ILE A 65 -5.52 6.95 -5.13
CA ILE A 65 -4.85 8.07 -5.82
C ILE A 65 -3.40 8.12 -5.37
N CYS A 66 -2.50 8.23 -6.33
CA CYS A 66 -1.09 8.48 -6.12
C CYS A 66 -0.85 9.99 -6.14
N GLN A 67 -0.37 10.55 -5.03
CA GLN A 67 -0.19 12.01 -4.82
C GLN A 67 1.28 12.39 -4.81
#